data_AF-A0A8T6S0G8-F1
#
_entry.id   AF-A0A8T6S0G8-F1
#
_cell.length_a   1.000
_cell.length_b   1.000
_cell.length_c   1.000
_cell.angle_alpha   90.00
_cell.angle_beta   90.00
_cell.angle_gamma   90.00
#
_symmetry.space_group_name_H-M   'P 1'
#
loop_
_entity.id
_entity.type
_entity.pdbx_description
1 polymer ?
#
loop_
_entity_poly.entity_id
_entity_poly.type
_entity_poly.pdbx_seq_one_letter_code
_entity_poly.pdbx_strand_id
1 'polypeptide(L)'
;MKPTRDFKRPLGLMDTLSVPKAKQHYRVLLDRKGRLRLVSIDEVDAAWKLVRIEDKTTLKGGRTQLNLHDGRNILLEKDEYKTGDVLKIELPTQKVLSHYPMEKGAVAMVISGSHTGGMSTVEQRVPTRGSAEDLVEFADGFSTVKSNVFVVGADRAEVSVPEVSI
;
A
#
# COMPACT_ATOMS: atom_id res chain seq x y z
N MET A 1 -6.95 -14.50 -8.91
CA MET A 1 -5.48 -14.59 -8.84
C MET A 1 -4.93 -15.26 -10.07
N LYS A 2 -3.74 -14.87 -10.55
CA LYS A 2 -3.07 -15.57 -11.67
C LYS A 2 -2.15 -16.67 -11.09
N PRO A 3 -2.32 -17.95 -11.48
CA PRO A 3 -1.40 -19.00 -11.06
C PRO A 3 0.00 -18.70 -11.60
N THR A 4 1.02 -18.81 -10.74
CA THR A 4 2.43 -18.63 -11.13
C THR A 4 3.16 -19.95 -10.94
N ARG A 5 3.97 -20.33 -11.93
CA ARG A 5 4.86 -21.49 -11.88
C ARG A 5 6.34 -21.10 -11.82
N ASP A 6 6.64 -19.83 -12.05
CA ASP A 6 7.99 -19.29 -11.99
C ASP A 6 8.40 -19.01 -10.54
N PHE A 7 9.47 -19.66 -10.09
CA PHE A 7 10.05 -19.50 -8.76
C PHE A 7 10.79 -18.18 -8.58
N LYS A 8 11.21 -17.52 -9.67
CA LYS A 8 11.90 -16.22 -9.63
C LYS A 8 10.94 -15.03 -9.63
N ARG A 9 9.63 -15.27 -9.69
CA ARG A 9 8.66 -14.19 -9.69
C ARG A 9 8.81 -13.38 -8.39
N PRO A 10 9.06 -12.06 -8.47
CA PRO A 10 9.17 -11.24 -7.30
C PRO A 10 7.82 -11.13 -6.59
N LEU A 11 7.86 -11.11 -5.26
CA LEU A 11 6.73 -10.78 -4.40
C LEU A 11 7.05 -9.47 -3.68
N GLY A 12 6.16 -8.50 -3.83
CA GLY A 12 6.30 -7.17 -3.23
C GLY A 12 5.50 -7.01 -1.94
N LEU A 13 5.61 -5.82 -1.37
CA LEU A 13 4.74 -5.37 -0.28
C LEU A 13 3.26 -5.46 -0.71
N MET A 14 2.37 -5.85 0.22
CA MET A 14 0.92 -6.01 0.01
C MET A 14 0.50 -7.08 -1.00
N ASP A 15 1.43 -7.83 -1.59
CA ASP A 15 1.08 -8.97 -2.44
C ASP A 15 0.46 -10.09 -1.63
N THR A 16 -0.49 -10.76 -2.25
CA THR A 16 -1.22 -11.88 -1.67
C THR A 16 -0.79 -13.17 -2.36
N LEU A 17 -0.37 -14.15 -1.55
CA LEU A 17 -0.03 -15.50 -1.97
C LEU A 17 -1.11 -16.45 -1.47
N SER A 18 -1.57 -17.36 -2.31
CA SER A 18 -2.59 -18.33 -1.91
C SER A 18 -2.22 -19.71 -2.42
N VAL A 19 -2.39 -20.70 -1.57
CA VAL A 19 -2.16 -22.12 -1.86
C VAL A 19 -3.51 -22.84 -1.75
N PRO A 20 -4.31 -22.91 -2.84
CA PRO A 20 -5.68 -23.42 -2.78
C PRO A 20 -5.80 -24.84 -2.24
N LYS A 21 -4.81 -25.70 -2.55
CA LYS A 21 -4.78 -27.09 -2.05
C LYS A 21 -4.66 -27.18 -0.53
N ALA A 22 -3.97 -26.20 0.08
CA ALA A 22 -3.76 -26.15 1.52
C ALA A 22 -4.76 -25.22 2.23
N LYS A 23 -5.63 -24.52 1.48
CA LYS A 23 -6.51 -23.45 1.99
C LYS A 23 -5.76 -22.41 2.83
N GLN A 24 -4.51 -22.12 2.47
CA GLN A 24 -3.66 -21.17 3.15
C GLN A 24 -3.48 -19.93 2.29
N HIS A 25 -3.67 -18.77 2.90
CA HIS A 25 -3.52 -17.47 2.28
C HIS A 25 -2.56 -16.63 3.10
N TYR A 26 -1.70 -15.89 2.40
CA TYR A 26 -0.67 -15.07 3.01
C TYR A 26 -0.65 -13.69 2.36
N ARG A 27 -0.38 -12.66 3.16
CA ARG A 27 -0.03 -11.33 2.67
C ARG A 27 1.41 -11.01 3.02
N VAL A 28 2.12 -10.41 2.08
CA VAL A 28 3.49 -9.96 2.28
C VAL A 28 3.47 -8.59 2.96
N LEU A 29 4.01 -8.50 4.17
CA LEU A 29 4.15 -7.25 4.95
C LEU A 29 5.59 -7.01 5.39
N LEU A 30 5.87 -5.80 5.84
CA LEU A 30 7.14 -5.45 6.46
C LEU A 30 7.11 -5.64 7.97
N ASP A 31 8.13 -6.31 8.48
CA ASP A 31 8.49 -6.39 9.90
C ASP A 31 9.14 -5.06 10.34
N ARG A 32 9.13 -4.75 11.66
CA ARG A 32 9.85 -3.62 12.28
C ARG A 32 11.36 -3.60 11.98
N LYS A 33 11.93 -4.74 11.57
CA LYS A 33 13.33 -4.84 11.10
C LYS A 33 13.50 -4.57 9.59
N GLY A 34 12.45 -4.14 8.89
CA GLY A 34 12.46 -3.89 7.44
C GLY A 34 12.50 -5.13 6.57
N ARG A 35 12.15 -6.31 7.10
CA ARG A 35 12.15 -7.57 6.37
C ARG A 35 10.75 -7.92 5.89
N LEU A 36 10.64 -8.49 4.69
CA LEU A 36 9.38 -9.02 4.20
C LEU A 36 9.01 -10.30 4.97
N ARG A 37 7.77 -10.36 5.44
CA ARG A 37 7.17 -11.47 6.17
C ARG A 37 5.85 -11.87 5.54
N LEU A 38 5.57 -13.16 5.56
CA LEU A 38 4.28 -13.72 5.18
C LEU A 38 3.38 -13.76 6.42
N VAL A 39 2.27 -13.04 6.36
CA VAL A 39 1.25 -13.01 7.40
C VAL A 39 0.09 -13.85 6.94
N SER A 40 -0.35 -14.80 7.76
CA SER A 40 -1.53 -15.60 7.45
C SER A 40 -2.78 -14.70 7.45
N ILE A 41 -3.62 -14.85 6.43
CA ILE A 41 -4.87 -14.11 6.29
C ILE A 41 -6.02 -15.06 5.96
N ASP A 42 -7.25 -14.58 6.13
CA ASP A 42 -8.44 -15.32 5.72
C ASP A 42 -8.70 -15.20 4.21
N GLU A 43 -9.55 -16.09 3.69
CA GLU A 43 -9.93 -16.10 2.27
C GLU A 43 -10.60 -14.79 1.84
N VAL A 44 -11.40 -14.18 2.73
CA VAL A 44 -12.05 -12.88 2.49
C VAL A 44 -11.01 -11.79 2.28
N ASP A 45 -9.95 -11.80 3.08
CA ASP A 45 -8.87 -10.82 2.96
C ASP A 45 -7.96 -11.09 1.78
N ALA A 46 -7.88 -12.33 1.31
CA ALA A 46 -7.13 -12.69 0.12
C ALA A 46 -7.79 -12.20 -1.18
N ALA A 47 -9.09 -11.89 -1.15
CA ALA A 47 -9.86 -11.40 -2.29
C ALA A 47 -9.59 -9.93 -2.62
N TRP A 48 -8.95 -9.18 -1.72
CA TRP A 48 -8.62 -7.78 -1.94
C TRP A 48 -7.15 -7.48 -1.61
N LYS A 49 -6.64 -6.32 -2.02
CA LYS A 49 -5.37 -5.79 -1.53
C LYS A 49 -5.33 -4.27 -1.56
N LEU A 50 -4.41 -3.69 -0.81
CA LEU A 50 -4.12 -2.26 -0.89
C LEU A 50 -3.02 -1.99 -1.91
N VAL A 51 -3.18 -0.92 -2.67
CA VAL A 51 -2.19 -0.44 -3.65
C VAL A 51 -2.01 1.06 -3.53
N ARG A 52 -0.75 1.51 -3.42
CA ARG A 52 -0.41 2.93 -3.47
C ARG A 52 -0.26 3.40 -4.91
N ILE A 53 -0.76 4.60 -5.18
CA ILE A 53 -0.57 5.33 -6.44
C ILE A 53 0.80 6.01 -6.40
N GLU A 54 1.75 5.57 -7.23
CA GLU A 54 3.09 6.17 -7.33
C GLU A 54 3.11 7.34 -8.31
N ASP A 55 2.37 7.24 -9.40
CA ASP A 55 2.35 8.26 -10.43
C ASP A 55 1.04 8.21 -11.23
N LYS A 56 0.75 9.28 -11.96
CA LYS A 56 -0.40 9.39 -12.85
C LYS A 56 0.02 9.93 -14.19
N THR A 57 -0.48 9.31 -15.25
CA THR A 57 -0.19 9.73 -16.62
C THR A 57 -1.50 9.98 -17.37
N THR A 58 -1.69 11.19 -17.89
CA THR A 58 -2.84 11.50 -18.74
C THR A 58 -2.58 10.97 -20.15
N LEU A 59 -3.45 10.10 -20.62
CA LEU A 59 -3.40 9.50 -21.95
C LEU A 59 -4.18 10.33 -22.98
N LYS A 60 -3.93 10.02 -24.25
CA LYS A 60 -4.73 10.57 -25.36
C LYS A 60 -6.21 10.20 -25.18
N GLY A 61 -7.07 11.19 -25.39
CA GLY A 61 -8.52 11.06 -25.17
C GLY A 61 -8.99 11.43 -23.76
N GLY A 62 -8.15 12.07 -22.94
CA GLY A 62 -8.55 12.61 -21.64
C GLY A 62 -8.62 11.59 -20.49
N ARG A 63 -8.25 10.33 -20.77
CA ARG A 63 -8.22 9.25 -19.76
C ARG A 63 -6.97 9.36 -18.89
N THR A 64 -7.07 8.94 -17.65
CA THR A 64 -5.97 8.97 -16.68
C THR A 64 -5.53 7.56 -16.35
N GLN A 65 -4.24 7.28 -16.49
CA GLN A 65 -3.63 6.04 -16.04
C GLN A 65 -3.00 6.24 -14.67
N LEU A 66 -3.41 5.44 -13.69
CA LEU A 66 -2.75 5.34 -12.39
C LEU A 66 -1.66 4.29 -12.47
N ASN A 67 -0.43 4.67 -12.13
CA ASN A 67 0.70 3.76 -12.02
C ASN A 67 0.84 3.35 -10.55
N LEU A 68 0.70 2.06 -10.26
CA LEU A 68 0.69 1.52 -8.90
C LEU A 68 2.06 0.98 -8.50
N HIS A 69 2.34 0.97 -7.20
CA HIS A 69 3.61 0.50 -6.63
C HIS A 69 3.97 -0.97 -6.95
N ASP A 70 2.97 -1.80 -7.28
CA ASP A 70 3.14 -3.21 -7.64
C ASP A 70 3.34 -3.43 -9.15
N GLY A 71 3.53 -2.34 -9.91
CA GLY A 71 3.75 -2.34 -11.35
C GLY A 71 2.48 -2.51 -12.19
N ARG A 72 1.29 -2.46 -11.57
CA ARG A 72 0.01 -2.48 -12.29
C ARG A 72 -0.41 -1.07 -12.69
N ASN A 73 -1.24 -1.01 -13.73
CA ASN A 73 -1.86 0.22 -14.21
C ASN A 73 -3.38 0.10 -14.15
N ILE A 74 -4.04 1.12 -13.59
CA ILE A 74 -5.51 1.25 -13.61
C ILE A 74 -5.86 2.42 -14.52
N LEU A 75 -6.73 2.18 -15.51
CA LEU A 75 -7.21 3.21 -16.41
C LEU A 75 -8.54 3.76 -15.90
N LEU A 76 -8.64 5.08 -15.81
CA LEU A 76 -9.83 5.81 -15.40
C LEU A 76 -10.25 6.79 -16.50
N GLU A 77 -11.55 6.97 -16.66
CA GLU A 77 -12.11 7.96 -17.59
C GLU A 77 -11.94 9.39 -17.06
N LYS A 78 -11.87 9.56 -15.74
CA LYS A 78 -11.67 10.85 -15.06
C LYS A 78 -10.61 10.72 -13.95
N ASP A 79 -9.91 11.81 -13.70
CA ASP A 79 -8.93 11.89 -12.61
C ASP A 79 -9.65 12.18 -11.29
N GLU A 80 -9.68 11.19 -10.40
CA GLU A 80 -10.38 11.28 -9.11
C GLU A 80 -9.45 11.09 -7.90
N TYR A 81 -8.24 10.58 -8.11
CA TYR A 81 -7.32 10.18 -7.03
C TYR A 81 -6.00 10.96 -7.07
N LYS A 82 -5.30 11.06 -5.94
CA LYS A 82 -4.01 11.77 -5.87
C LYS A 82 -2.84 10.80 -5.73
N THR A 83 -1.67 11.23 -6.19
CA THR A 83 -0.42 10.49 -5.98
C THR A 83 -0.10 10.39 -4.49
N GLY A 84 0.26 9.19 -4.03
CA GLY A 84 0.49 8.84 -2.62
C GLY A 84 -0.74 8.29 -1.90
N ASP A 85 -1.93 8.42 -2.49
CA ASP A 85 -3.13 7.78 -1.94
C ASP A 85 -3.07 6.26 -2.13
N VAL A 86 -3.81 5.56 -1.28
CA VAL A 86 -3.92 4.10 -1.33
C VAL A 86 -5.34 3.69 -1.72
N LEU A 87 -5.44 2.74 -2.64
CA LEU A 87 -6.70 2.17 -3.09
C LEU A 87 -6.83 0.74 -2.58
N LYS A 88 -8.03 0.38 -2.10
CA LYS A 88 -8.43 -1.01 -1.90
C LYS A 88 -8.95 -1.54 -3.23
N ILE A 89 -8.29 -2.55 -3.78
CA ILE A 89 -8.70 -3.16 -5.05
C ILE A 89 -9.09 -4.61 -4.84
N GLU A 90 -10.08 -5.05 -5.60
CA GLU A 90 -10.47 -6.46 -5.70
C GLU A 90 -9.49 -7.24 -6.58
N LEU A 91 -9.18 -8.48 -6.19
CA LEU A 91 -8.39 -9.42 -6.96
C LEU A 91 -9.29 -10.55 -7.45
N PRO A 92 -9.31 -10.88 -8.77
CA PRO A 92 -8.43 -10.40 -9.83
C PRO A 92 -8.94 -9.22 -10.66
N THR A 93 -10.16 -8.74 -10.42
CA THR A 93 -10.86 -7.77 -11.31
C THR A 93 -10.20 -6.40 -11.36
N GLN A 94 -9.43 -6.03 -10.32
CA GLN A 94 -8.81 -4.72 -10.13
C GLN A 94 -9.83 -3.58 -10.00
N LYS A 95 -11.07 -3.91 -9.63
CA LYS A 95 -12.08 -2.90 -9.31
C LYS A 95 -11.69 -2.19 -8.01
N VAL A 96 -11.75 -0.86 -8.01
CA VAL A 96 -11.55 -0.05 -6.81
C VAL A 96 -12.76 -0.22 -5.90
N LEU A 97 -12.52 -0.68 -4.67
CA LEU A 97 -13.52 -0.88 -3.63
C LEU A 97 -13.59 0.32 -2.69
N SER A 98 -12.42 0.82 -2.28
CA SER A 98 -12.27 1.93 -1.32
C SER A 98 -11.03 2.76 -1.65
N HIS A 99 -10.99 3.99 -1.16
CA HIS A 99 -9.87 4.92 -1.29
C HIS A 99 -9.49 5.45 0.09
N TYR A 100 -8.19 5.48 0.36
CA TYR A 100 -7.60 5.97 1.60
C TYR A 100 -6.62 7.09 1.26
N PRO A 101 -7.05 8.36 1.40
CA PRO A 101 -6.19 9.50 1.16
C PRO A 101 -5.15 9.64 2.27
N MET A 102 -4.00 10.20 1.93
CA MET A 102 -2.95 10.52 2.91
C MET A 102 -3.27 11.86 3.60
N GLU A 103 -4.18 11.81 4.57
CA GLU A 103 -4.66 12.98 5.33
C GLU A 103 -4.49 12.77 6.84
N LYS A 104 -4.69 13.84 7.61
CA LYS A 104 -4.61 13.81 9.07
C LYS A 104 -5.59 12.78 9.64
N GLY A 105 -5.10 11.91 10.52
CA GLY A 105 -5.86 10.83 11.12
C GLY A 105 -5.70 9.48 10.40
N ALA A 106 -5.15 9.45 9.18
CA ALA A 106 -4.93 8.20 8.45
C ALA A 106 -3.88 7.32 9.15
N VAL A 107 -4.17 6.03 9.29
CA VAL A 107 -3.19 5.05 9.78
C VAL A 107 -2.28 4.64 8.64
N ALA A 108 -0.97 4.81 8.78
CA ALA A 108 0.00 4.44 7.77
C ALA A 108 1.15 3.58 8.30
N MET A 109 1.63 2.69 7.45
CA MET A 109 2.83 1.89 7.64
C MET A 109 4.02 2.60 7.00
N VAL A 110 5.13 2.66 7.72
CA VAL A 110 6.41 3.15 7.19
C VAL A 110 7.10 2.02 6.43
N ILE A 111 7.39 2.22 5.14
CA ILE A 111 7.94 1.16 4.27
C ILE A 111 9.46 1.20 4.15
N SER A 112 10.10 2.31 4.54
CA SER A 112 11.56 2.50 4.45
C SER A 112 12.04 3.54 5.47
N GLY A 113 13.34 3.53 5.76
CA GLY A 113 13.99 4.38 6.78
C GLY A 113 14.07 3.74 8.17
N SER A 114 14.42 4.55 9.17
CA SER A 114 14.68 4.05 10.53
C SER A 114 13.44 3.49 11.25
N HIS A 115 12.24 3.88 10.83
CA HIS A 115 10.96 3.47 11.43
C HIS A 115 10.23 2.39 10.60
N THR A 116 10.93 1.71 9.68
CA THR A 116 10.33 0.72 8.77
C THR A 116 9.53 -0.35 9.51
N GLY A 117 8.37 -0.73 8.98
CA GLY A 117 7.47 -1.74 9.54
C GLY A 117 6.66 -1.26 10.74
N GLY A 118 6.91 -0.03 11.21
CA GLY A 118 6.05 0.65 12.17
C GLY A 118 4.75 1.11 11.53
N MET A 119 3.64 1.02 12.27
CA MET A 119 2.39 1.71 11.96
C MET A 119 2.24 2.90 12.89
N SER A 120 1.87 4.04 12.34
CA SER A 120 1.59 5.25 13.09
C SER A 120 0.52 6.08 12.39
N THR A 121 -0.10 6.99 13.13
CA THR A 121 -1.16 7.86 12.62
C THR A 121 -0.55 9.13 12.04
N VAL A 122 -0.94 9.48 10.83
CA VAL A 122 -0.52 10.71 10.15
C VAL A 122 -1.11 11.91 10.88
N GLU A 123 -0.26 12.82 11.33
CA GLU A 123 -0.68 14.07 11.98
C GLU A 123 -0.76 15.20 10.95
N GLN A 124 0.29 15.37 10.15
CA GLN A 124 0.36 16.43 9.16
C GLN A 124 1.25 16.05 7.99
N ARG A 125 0.86 16.52 6.79
CA ARG A 125 1.74 16.58 5.63
C ARG A 125 2.27 18.00 5.49
N VAL A 126 3.60 18.14 5.52
CA VAL A 126 4.30 19.40 5.34
C VAL A 126 4.85 19.44 3.92
N PRO A 127 4.25 20.23 3.01
CA PRO A 127 4.75 20.35 1.66
C PRO A 127 6.11 21.05 1.67
N THR A 128 7.11 20.41 1.06
CA THR A 128 8.46 20.97 0.99
C THR A 128 8.56 21.91 -0.22
N ARG A 129 9.21 23.07 -0.07
CA ARG A 129 9.46 23.96 -1.21
C ARG A 129 10.60 23.41 -2.07
N GLY A 130 10.35 23.24 -3.37
CA GLY A 130 11.35 22.82 -4.35
C GLY A 130 11.12 21.41 -4.88
N SER A 131 12.21 20.72 -5.24
CA SER A 131 12.19 19.35 -5.78
C SER A 131 12.26 18.25 -4.72
N ALA A 132 12.40 18.63 -3.45
CA ALA A 132 12.42 17.68 -2.35
C ALA A 132 11.01 17.13 -2.08
N GLU A 133 10.94 15.87 -1.65
CA GLU A 133 9.67 15.24 -1.32
C GLU A 133 9.02 15.89 -0.09
N ASP A 134 7.69 15.84 -0.05
CA ASP A 134 6.93 16.29 1.11
C ASP A 134 7.27 15.46 2.34
N LEU A 135 7.32 16.12 3.49
CA LEU A 135 7.46 15.46 4.78
C LEU A 135 6.08 15.09 5.34
N VAL A 136 6.03 13.95 6.00
CA VAL A 136 4.87 13.45 6.72
C VAL A 136 5.28 13.30 8.18
N GLU A 137 4.58 14.04 9.04
CA GLU A 137 4.73 14.01 10.49
C GLU A 137 3.67 13.06 11.08
N PHE A 138 4.12 12.26 12.04
CA PHE A 138 3.29 11.27 12.73
C PHE A 138 3.05 11.68 14.17
N ALA A 139 1.94 11.20 14.74
CA ALA A 139 1.55 11.47 16.13
C ALA A 139 2.60 11.03 17.16
N ASP A 140 3.47 10.07 16.81
CA ASP A 140 4.57 9.61 17.67
C ASP A 140 5.77 10.60 17.70
N GLY A 141 5.69 11.73 17.00
CA GLY A 141 6.69 12.80 17.01
C GLY A 141 7.86 12.61 16.06
N PHE A 142 7.81 11.61 15.16
CA PHE A 142 8.79 11.45 14.09
C PHE A 142 8.23 11.86 12.73
N SER A 143 9.13 12.17 11.79
CA SER A 143 8.78 12.53 10.42
C SER A 143 9.50 11.64 9.40
N THR A 144 8.89 11.40 8.25
CA THR A 144 9.53 10.73 7.11
C THR A 144 9.10 11.36 5.79
N VAL A 145 9.75 11.03 4.69
CA VAL A 145 9.33 11.48 3.36
C VAL A 145 8.08 10.75 2.89
N LYS A 146 7.25 11.42 2.10
CA LYS A 146 5.99 10.87 1.56
C LYS A 146 6.17 9.50 0.87
N SER A 147 7.29 9.29 0.17
CA SER A 147 7.59 8.01 -0.52
C SER A 147 7.78 6.84 0.44
N ASN A 148 8.09 7.09 1.71
CA ASN A 148 8.24 6.07 2.75
C ASN A 148 6.93 5.76 3.48
N VAL A 149 5.81 6.39 3.12
CA VAL A 149 4.52 6.24 3.80
C VAL A 149 3.55 5.43 2.96
N PHE A 150 2.95 4.40 3.54
CA PHE A 150 1.91 3.59 2.92
C PHE A 150 0.66 3.60 3.81
N VAL A 151 -0.40 4.26 3.38
CA VAL A 151 -1.66 4.32 4.13
C VAL A 151 -2.32 2.94 4.15
N VAL A 152 -2.68 2.45 5.34
CA VAL A 152 -3.28 1.12 5.55
C VAL A 152 -4.71 1.20 6.03
N GLY A 153 -5.24 2.40 6.28
CA GLY A 153 -6.63 2.64 6.64
C GLY A 153 -6.89 4.11 6.96
N ALA A 154 -8.16 4.46 7.13
CA ALA A 154 -8.55 5.78 7.63
C ALA A 154 -8.33 5.81 9.15
N ASP A 155 -9.31 5.38 9.94
CA ASP A 155 -9.20 5.37 11.41
C ASP A 155 -8.60 4.08 11.97
N ARG A 156 -8.79 2.97 11.25
CA ARG A 156 -8.33 1.63 11.64
C ARG A 156 -7.60 0.99 10.48
N ALA A 157 -6.46 0.35 10.78
CA ALA A 157 -5.74 -0.43 9.80
C ALA A 157 -6.63 -1.58 9.27
N GLU A 158 -6.74 -1.66 7.95
CA GLU A 158 -7.40 -2.77 7.23
C GLU A 158 -6.52 -4.04 7.24
N VAL A 159 -5.26 -3.90 7.62
CA VAL A 159 -4.26 -4.96 7.54
C VAL A 159 -3.63 -5.19 8.91
N SER A 160 -3.58 -6.45 9.33
CA SER A 160 -2.89 -6.87 10.55
C SER A 160 -1.39 -6.97 10.31
N VAL A 161 -0.60 -6.17 11.03
CA VAL A 161 0.87 -6.33 11.08
C VAL A 161 1.19 -7.58 11.89
N PRO A 162 2.21 -8.37 11.52
CA PRO A 162 2.67 -9.43 12.40
C PRO A 162 3.26 -8.79 13.66
N GLU A 163 2.72 -9.16 14.83
CA GLU A 163 3.38 -8.85 16.09
C GLU A 163 4.76 -9.52 16.09
N VAL A 164 5.79 -8.69 16.26
CA VAL A 164 7.15 -9.21 16.45
C VAL A 164 7.28 -9.46 17.94
N SER A 165 7.09 -10.72 18.35
CA SER A 165 7.64 -11.19 19.63
C SER A 165 9.16 -11.03 19.53
N ILE A 166 9.71 -10.14 20.35
CA ILE A 166 11.15 -9.98 20.56
C ILE A 166 11.69 -11.21 21.29
#